data_AF-A0A540KEH2-F1
#
_entry.id   AF-A0A540KEH2-F1
#
_cell.length_a   1.000
_cell.length_b   1.000
_cell.length_c   1.000
_cell.angle_alpha   90.00
_cell.angle_beta   90.00
_cell.angle_gamma   90.00
#
_symmetry.space_group_name_H-M   'P 1'
#
loop_
_entity.id
_entity.type
_entity.pdbx_description
1 polymer ?
#
loop_
_entity_poly.entity_id
_entity_poly.type
_entity_poly.pdbx_seq_one_letter_code
_entity_poly.pdbx_strand_id
1 'polypeptide(L)'
;MAKLAEYHNLFPALREFVKMGKPVWGTCAGQKIGGQELVGGLDCTVHRNFFGSQIQSFEAELAVPELASTEGGPQVFRGVFIRAPAILDVGPEVEVLADYPVPSNKVVDSNSAVEAREENPVPENKVIVAVRQKNLLATAFHPELTADTRW
;
A
#
# COMPACT_ATOMS: atom_id res chain seq x y z
N MET A 1 13.46 8.14 5.30
CA MET A 1 12.61 9.34 5.18
C MET A 1 12.24 9.91 6.54
N ALA A 2 11.35 9.31 7.32
CA ALA A 2 10.81 9.97 8.53
C ALA A 2 11.85 10.45 9.55
N LYS A 3 12.89 9.65 9.87
CA LYS A 3 13.98 10.10 10.76
C LYS A 3 14.73 11.33 10.22
N LEU A 4 14.88 11.42 8.90
CA LEU A 4 15.54 12.56 8.24
C LEU A 4 14.61 13.78 8.23
N ALA A 5 13.32 13.56 7.99
CA ALA A 5 12.31 14.61 8.08
C ALA A 5 12.19 15.16 9.50
N GLU A 6 12.28 14.31 10.51
CA GLU A 6 12.34 14.71 11.93
C GLU A 6 13.61 15.51 12.21
N TYR A 7 14.78 14.97 11.83
CA TYR A 7 16.07 15.61 12.06
C TYR A 7 16.17 17.01 11.44
N HIS A 8 15.57 17.21 10.26
CA HIS A 8 15.53 18.51 9.58
C HIS A 8 14.26 19.32 9.84
N ASN A 9 13.39 18.92 10.78
CA ASN A 9 12.14 19.59 11.11
C ASN A 9 11.24 19.88 9.89
N LEU A 10 11.13 18.90 8.98
CA LEU A 10 10.35 19.01 7.75
C LEU A 10 8.86 18.69 7.95
N PHE A 11 8.49 17.97 9.02
CA PHE A 11 7.10 17.56 9.25
C PHE A 11 6.09 18.70 9.27
N PRO A 12 6.34 19.86 9.90
CA PRO A 12 5.42 20.99 9.85
C PRO A 12 5.15 21.45 8.42
N ALA A 13 6.19 21.60 7.60
CA ALA A 13 6.07 22.05 6.21
C ALA A 13 5.37 21.00 5.32
N LEU A 14 5.67 19.71 5.51
CA LEU A 14 5.02 18.61 4.78
C LEU A 14 3.52 18.50 5.11
N ARG A 15 3.16 18.66 6.39
CA ARG A 15 1.76 18.69 6.82
C ARG A 15 1.01 19.88 6.24
N GLU A 16 1.63 21.04 6.23
CA GLU A 16 1.03 22.24 5.62
C GLU A 16 0.83 22.04 4.11
N PHE A 17 1.81 21.48 3.42
CA PHE A 17 1.70 21.14 2.00
C PHE A 17 0.50 20.24 1.70
N VAL A 18 0.27 19.21 2.53
CA VAL A 18 -0.90 18.32 2.43
C VAL A 18 -2.20 19.09 2.70
N LYS A 19 -2.25 19.92 3.75
CA LYS A 19 -3.43 20.74 4.11
C LYS A 19 -3.83 21.75 3.04
N MET A 20 -2.86 22.25 2.28
CA MET A 20 -3.12 23.14 1.13
C MET A 20 -3.82 22.44 -0.04
N GLY A 21 -4.09 21.13 0.04
CA GLY A 21 -4.77 20.37 -1.02
C GLY A 21 -3.88 20.08 -2.23
N LYS A 22 -2.56 20.17 -2.08
CA LYS A 22 -1.62 19.89 -3.17
C LYS A 22 -1.52 18.38 -3.41
N PRO A 23 -1.43 17.92 -4.67
CA PRO A 23 -1.27 16.50 -4.97
C PRO A 23 -0.07 15.89 -4.25
N VAL A 24 -0.28 14.76 -3.58
CA VAL A 24 0.78 14.00 -2.90
C VAL A 24 0.67 12.54 -3.27
N TRP A 25 1.82 11.95 -3.63
CA TRP A 25 1.93 10.54 -3.93
C TRP A 25 2.94 9.88 -3.00
N GLY A 26 2.47 8.92 -2.20
CA GLY A 26 3.32 8.06 -1.37
C GLY A 26 3.54 6.70 -2.02
N THR A 27 4.75 6.43 -2.53
CA THR A 27 5.16 5.10 -3.00
C THR A 27 5.90 4.34 -1.91
N CYS A 28 5.56 3.06 -1.70
CA CYS A 28 6.22 2.15 -0.77
C CYS A 28 6.41 2.72 0.66
N ALA A 29 5.49 3.59 1.10
CA ALA A 29 5.63 4.34 2.35
C ALA A 29 4.85 3.67 3.48
N GLY A 30 5.50 2.71 4.14
CA GLY A 30 4.90 1.99 5.26
C GLY A 30 4.87 2.79 6.58
N GLN A 31 3.72 2.77 7.26
CA GLN A 31 3.54 3.27 8.63
C GLN A 31 4.26 2.31 9.62
N LYS A 32 5.11 2.82 10.52
CA LYS A 32 5.80 1.97 11.51
C LYS A 32 4.95 1.88 12.78
N ILE A 33 4.62 0.67 13.22
CA ILE A 33 4.13 0.43 14.59
C ILE A 33 5.23 0.87 15.57
N GLY A 34 4.92 1.84 16.43
CA GLY A 34 5.85 2.37 17.44
C GLY A 34 6.18 3.87 17.34
N GLY A 35 5.21 4.72 16.99
CA GLY A 35 5.30 6.17 17.25
C GLY A 35 6.17 6.99 16.29
N GLN A 36 6.39 6.50 15.06
CA GLN A 36 7.05 7.33 14.04
C GLN A 36 6.14 8.48 13.63
N GLU A 37 6.69 9.69 13.59
CA GLU A 37 5.93 10.86 13.13
C GLU A 37 5.47 10.68 11.67
N LEU A 38 4.21 11.00 11.42
CA LEU A 38 3.56 10.86 10.12
C LEU A 38 3.27 12.22 9.51
N VAL A 39 3.37 12.29 8.18
CA VAL A 39 2.84 13.42 7.41
C VAL A 39 1.31 13.46 7.57
N GLY A 40 0.66 12.29 7.54
CA GLY A 40 -0.80 12.17 7.66
C GLY A 40 -1.53 12.56 6.37
N GLY A 41 -2.86 12.65 6.47
CA GLY A 41 -3.75 13.06 5.38
C GLY A 41 -4.54 11.94 4.73
N LEU A 42 -3.98 10.72 4.69
CA LEU A 42 -4.64 9.53 4.16
C LEU A 42 -5.20 8.68 5.30
N ASP A 43 -6.49 8.40 5.28
CA ASP A 43 -7.21 7.64 6.30
C ASP A 43 -7.13 6.13 6.03
N CYS A 44 -5.96 5.54 6.31
CA CYS A 44 -5.75 4.10 6.13
C CYS A 44 -4.81 3.52 7.19
N THR A 45 -4.99 2.23 7.47
CA THR A 45 -4.13 1.45 8.36
C THR A 45 -3.15 0.63 7.52
N VAL A 46 -1.85 0.71 7.82
CA VAL A 46 -0.80 0.07 7.02
C VAL A 46 0.03 -0.90 7.86
N HIS A 47 0.23 -2.12 7.36
CA HIS A 47 1.16 -3.11 7.91
C HIS A 47 2.47 -3.13 7.13
N ARG A 48 3.59 -2.86 7.80
CA ARG A 48 4.92 -2.87 7.16
C ARG A 48 5.44 -4.26 6.87
N ASN A 49 6.17 -4.39 5.76
CA ASN A 49 6.78 -5.64 5.30
C ASN A 49 5.78 -6.82 5.37
N PHE A 50 4.51 -6.58 5.01
CA PHE A 50 3.43 -7.55 5.15
C PHE A 50 3.74 -8.84 4.36
N PHE A 51 4.37 -8.69 3.20
CA PHE A 51 4.74 -9.81 2.34
C PHE A 51 5.96 -10.61 2.84
N GLY A 52 6.67 -10.13 3.86
CA GLY A 52 7.76 -10.84 4.54
C GLY A 52 9.12 -10.15 4.45
N SER A 53 10.19 -10.94 4.60
CA SER A 53 11.57 -10.43 4.70
C SER A 53 12.09 -9.89 3.36
N GLN A 54 13.27 -9.25 3.37
CA GLN A 54 13.92 -8.67 2.17
C GLN A 54 14.03 -9.64 0.99
N ILE A 55 14.14 -10.95 1.27
CA ILE A 55 14.27 -12.03 0.28
C ILE A 55 12.95 -12.28 -0.47
N GLN A 56 11.83 -11.73 0.00
CA GLN A 56 10.50 -11.90 -0.59
C GLN A 56 10.06 -10.68 -1.40
N SER A 57 10.99 -10.01 -2.10
CA SER A 57 10.62 -9.05 -3.14
C SER A 57 10.08 -9.82 -4.35
N PHE A 58 9.00 -9.33 -4.96
CA PHE A 58 8.35 -10.02 -6.07
C PHE A 58 7.71 -9.03 -7.04
N GLU A 59 7.38 -9.51 -8.23
CA GLU A 59 6.56 -8.79 -9.20
C GLU A 59 5.23 -9.51 -9.35
N ALA A 60 4.14 -8.77 -9.51
CA ALA A 60 2.81 -9.32 -9.71
C ALA A 60 1.99 -8.47 -10.67
N GLU A 61 1.11 -9.12 -11.42
CA GLU A 61 0.09 -8.42 -12.21
C GLU A 61 -1.07 -8.01 -11.30
N LEU A 62 -1.39 -6.72 -11.32
CA LEU A 62 -2.48 -6.11 -10.58
C LEU A 62 -3.59 -5.75 -11.54
N ALA A 63 -4.82 -6.16 -11.24
CA ALA A 63 -5.98 -5.70 -11.99
C ALA A 63 -6.21 -4.21 -11.71
N VAL A 64 -6.24 -3.39 -12.77
CA VAL A 64 -6.40 -1.93 -12.70
C VAL A 64 -7.43 -1.42 -13.71
N PRO A 65 -8.68 -1.93 -13.68
CA PRO A 65 -9.66 -1.65 -14.72
C PRO A 65 -10.07 -0.17 -14.79
N GLU A 66 -10.13 0.50 -13.64
CA GLU A 66 -10.44 1.92 -13.57
C GLU A 66 -9.35 2.76 -14.22
N LEU A 67 -8.08 2.45 -13.92
CA LEU A 67 -6.93 3.13 -14.52
C LEU A 67 -6.88 2.93 -16.04
N ALA A 68 -7.13 1.69 -16.49
CA ALA A 68 -7.20 1.38 -17.91
C ALA A 68 -8.36 2.12 -18.61
N SER A 69 -9.44 2.41 -17.89
CA SER A 69 -10.58 3.15 -18.42
C SER A 69 -10.31 4.66 -18.51
N THR A 70 -9.54 5.22 -17.58
CA THR A 70 -9.23 6.66 -17.56
C THR A 70 -8.04 7.02 -18.44
N GLU A 71 -6.94 6.27 -18.36
CA GLU A 71 -5.67 6.57 -19.05
C GLU A 71 -5.48 5.73 -20.32
N GLY A 72 -6.32 4.72 -20.55
CA GLY A 72 -6.15 3.74 -21.62
C GLY A 72 -5.16 2.62 -21.27
N GLY A 73 -4.96 1.69 -22.20
CA GLY A 73 -3.97 0.61 -22.06
C GLY A 73 -4.50 -0.70 -21.45
N PRO A 74 -3.60 -1.61 -21.04
CA PRO A 74 -3.96 -2.93 -20.54
C PRO A 74 -4.75 -2.90 -19.21
N GLN A 75 -5.64 -3.86 -19.01
CA GLN A 75 -6.43 -4.03 -17.78
C GLN A 75 -5.59 -4.46 -16.56
N VAL A 76 -4.31 -4.73 -16.77
CA VAL A 76 -3.36 -5.15 -15.75
C VAL A 76 -2.16 -4.20 -15.69
N PHE A 77 -1.55 -4.10 -14.51
CA PHE A 77 -0.33 -3.34 -14.24
C PHE A 77 0.69 -4.24 -13.55
N ARG A 78 1.96 -4.17 -13.96
CA ARG A 78 3.04 -4.94 -13.33
C ARG A 78 3.53 -4.25 -12.05
N GLY A 79 2.99 -4.61 -10.89
CA GLY A 79 3.43 -4.11 -9.60
C GLY A 79 4.78 -4.71 -9.17
N VAL A 80 5.78 -3.86 -8.92
CA VAL A 80 7.08 -4.25 -8.35
C VAL A 80 7.06 -4.04 -6.83
N PHE A 81 7.08 -5.13 -6.05
CA PHE A 81 6.94 -5.11 -4.59
C PHE A 81 8.28 -5.39 -3.92
N ILE A 82 8.89 -4.34 -3.33
CA ILE A 82 10.17 -4.45 -2.62
C ILE A 82 9.93 -4.18 -1.14
N ARG A 83 9.96 -5.25 -0.32
CA ARG A 83 9.58 -5.20 1.11
C ARG A 83 8.25 -4.50 1.36
N ALA A 84 7.30 -4.69 0.45
CA ALA A 84 6.14 -3.84 0.38
C ALA A 84 5.30 -3.88 1.66
N PRO A 85 4.72 -2.73 2.05
CA PRO A 85 3.65 -2.73 3.04
C PRO A 85 2.36 -3.32 2.44
N ALA A 86 1.36 -3.51 3.30
CA ALA A 86 -0.02 -3.76 2.92
C ALA A 86 -0.93 -2.74 3.59
N ILE A 87 -1.98 -2.32 2.91
CA ILE A 87 -3.07 -1.55 3.53
C ILE A 87 -4.09 -2.55 4.06
N LEU A 88 -4.32 -2.51 5.37
CA LEU A 88 -5.21 -3.44 6.07
C LEU A 88 -6.65 -2.94 6.14
N ASP A 89 -6.81 -1.62 6.30
CA ASP A 89 -8.11 -0.99 6.47
C ASP A 89 -8.08 0.43 5.92
N VAL A 90 -9.24 0.92 5.49
CA VAL A 90 -9.40 2.23 4.85
C VAL A 90 -10.66 2.93 5.35
N GLY A 91 -10.58 4.24 5.51
CA GLY A 91 -11.72 5.07 5.88
C GLY A 91 -12.77 5.16 4.78
N PRO A 92 -13.99 5.64 5.09
CA PRO A 92 -15.12 5.68 4.16
C PRO A 92 -14.94 6.62 2.97
N GLU A 93 -14.04 7.61 3.07
CA GLU A 93 -13.72 8.53 1.96
C GLU A 93 -12.55 8.04 1.09
N VAL A 94 -11.97 6.88 1.38
CA VAL A 94 -10.83 6.33 0.65
C VAL A 94 -11.30 5.38 -0.42
N GLU A 95 -10.85 5.64 -1.64
CA GLU A 95 -11.09 4.82 -2.82
C GLU A 95 -9.97 3.79 -2.97
N VAL A 96 -10.35 2.51 -3.15
CA VAL A 96 -9.40 1.42 -3.41
C VAL A 96 -9.20 1.29 -4.90
N LEU A 97 -7.96 1.48 -5.36
CA LEU A 97 -7.62 1.45 -6.79
C LEU A 97 -7.08 0.09 -7.25
N ALA A 98 -6.45 -0.66 -6.35
CA ALA A 98 -5.94 -1.99 -6.64
C ALA A 98 -5.81 -2.86 -5.38
N ASP A 99 -6.06 -4.16 -5.55
CA ASP A 99 -5.85 -5.21 -4.57
C ASP A 99 -4.95 -6.34 -5.12
N TYR A 100 -4.40 -7.14 -4.22
CA TYR A 100 -3.58 -8.30 -4.55
C TYR A 100 -4.01 -9.52 -3.72
N PRO A 101 -4.22 -10.70 -4.35
CA PRO A 101 -4.57 -11.92 -3.63
C PRO A 101 -3.38 -12.42 -2.79
N VAL A 102 -3.65 -12.79 -1.54
CA VAL A 102 -2.66 -13.33 -0.61
C VAL A 102 -3.10 -14.71 -0.10
N PRO A 103 -2.17 -15.69 0.01
CA PRO A 103 -2.48 -16.98 0.59
C PRO A 103 -2.94 -16.81 2.05
N SER A 104 -4.03 -17.48 2.42
CA SER A 104 -4.76 -17.20 3.67
C SER A 104 -3.95 -17.49 4.95
N ASN A 105 -2.82 -18.21 4.85
CA ASN A 105 -1.86 -18.40 5.93
C ASN A 105 -1.05 -17.15 6.35
N LYS A 106 -1.15 -16.02 5.62
CA LYS A 106 -0.41 -14.77 5.95
C LYS A 106 -1.24 -13.70 6.64
N VAL A 107 -2.56 -13.83 6.69
CA VAL A 107 -3.42 -12.90 7.44
C VAL A 107 -3.49 -13.42 8.88
N VAL A 108 -2.40 -13.22 9.63
CA VAL A 108 -2.37 -13.62 11.05
C VAL A 108 -3.20 -12.61 11.82
N ASP A 109 -4.37 -13.08 12.23
CA ASP A 109 -5.24 -12.47 13.23
C ASP A 109 -4.46 -12.10 14.49
N SER A 110 -4.88 -10.98 15.04
CA SER A 110 -4.60 -10.60 16.42
C SER A 110 -5.41 -11.50 17.35
N ASN A 111 -5.11 -12.81 17.43
CA ASN A 111 -5.28 -13.68 18.59
C ASN A 111 -5.14 -15.17 18.24
N SER A 112 -4.38 -15.85 19.10
CA SER A 112 -4.45 -17.28 19.44
C SER A 112 -4.08 -18.36 18.40
N ALA A 113 -2.93 -18.96 18.71
CA ALA A 113 -2.54 -20.38 18.66
C ALA A 113 -3.50 -21.47 18.12
N VAL A 114 -2.83 -22.46 17.50
CA VAL A 114 -3.07 -23.93 17.47
C VAL A 114 -3.51 -24.54 16.12
N GLU A 115 -2.56 -25.33 15.59
CA GLU A 115 -2.59 -26.60 14.83
C GLU A 115 -3.21 -26.76 13.42
N ALA A 116 -2.54 -27.66 12.69
CA ALA A 116 -2.70 -28.05 11.31
C ALA A 116 -3.99 -28.84 11.00
N ARG A 117 -4.54 -28.66 9.79
CA ARG A 117 -4.66 -29.66 8.68
C ARG A 117 -5.79 -29.31 7.68
N GLU A 118 -5.65 -29.88 6.49
CA GLU A 118 -6.61 -30.14 5.39
C GLU A 118 -6.72 -29.16 4.20
N GLU A 119 -6.53 -29.77 3.01
CA GLU A 119 -6.65 -29.23 1.67
C GLU A 119 -8.12 -28.95 1.32
N ASN A 120 -8.57 -27.73 1.55
CA ASN A 120 -9.77 -27.17 0.94
C ASN A 120 -9.36 -25.92 0.15
N PRO A 121 -10.05 -25.54 -0.96
CA PRO A 121 -9.74 -24.31 -1.67
C PRO A 121 -9.96 -23.14 -0.71
N VAL A 122 -8.84 -22.60 -0.23
CA VAL A 122 -8.82 -21.59 0.82
C VAL A 122 -9.40 -20.30 0.24
N PRO A 123 -10.34 -19.61 0.91
CA PRO A 123 -10.83 -18.32 0.43
C PRO A 123 -9.63 -17.38 0.26
N GLU A 124 -9.41 -16.93 -0.97
CA GLU A 124 -8.34 -15.98 -1.31
C GLU A 124 -8.62 -14.67 -0.58
N ASN A 125 -7.86 -14.40 0.48
CA ASN A 125 -7.89 -13.09 1.10
C ASN A 125 -7.18 -12.12 0.17
N LYS A 126 -7.78 -10.95 -0.07
CA LYS A 126 -7.18 -9.87 -0.85
C LYS A 126 -6.62 -8.83 0.10
N VAL A 127 -5.52 -8.19 -0.31
CA VAL A 127 -4.93 -7.08 0.43
C VAL A 127 -4.85 -5.85 -0.46
N ILE A 128 -5.11 -4.69 0.11
CA ILE A 128 -5.12 -3.44 -0.64
C ILE A 128 -3.68 -2.98 -0.89
N VAL A 129 -3.38 -2.63 -2.14
CA VAL A 129 -2.04 -2.22 -2.59
C VAL A 129 -2.00 -0.85 -3.27
N ALA A 130 -3.15 -0.27 -3.61
CA ALA A 130 -3.24 1.13 -4.04
C ALA A 130 -4.55 1.77 -3.59
N VAL A 131 -4.47 3.02 -3.13
CA VAL A 131 -5.62 3.81 -2.68
C VAL A 131 -5.49 5.27 -3.06
N ARG A 132 -6.64 5.95 -3.18
CA ARG A 132 -6.74 7.38 -3.39
C ARG A 132 -7.72 8.01 -2.40
N GLN A 133 -7.37 9.17 -1.88
CA GLN A 133 -8.28 10.01 -1.10
C GLN A 133 -8.08 11.46 -1.53
N LYS A 134 -9.06 12.03 -2.23
CA LYS A 134 -8.98 13.39 -2.79
C LYS A 134 -7.73 13.53 -3.66
N ASN A 135 -6.80 14.41 -3.28
CA ASN A 135 -5.52 14.69 -3.94
C ASN A 135 -4.36 13.80 -3.44
N LEU A 136 -4.64 12.78 -2.63
CA LEU A 136 -3.64 11.89 -2.06
C LEU A 136 -3.70 10.53 -2.73
N LEU A 137 -2.57 10.07 -3.25
CA LEU A 137 -2.40 8.75 -3.84
C LEU A 137 -1.38 7.97 -3.02
N ALA A 138 -1.64 6.69 -2.75
CA ALA A 138 -0.67 5.81 -2.13
C ALA A 138 -0.62 4.45 -2.81
N THR A 139 0.59 3.95 -3.04
CA THR A 139 0.85 2.64 -3.66
C THR A 139 1.86 1.86 -2.82
N ALA A 140 1.62 0.56 -2.65
CA ALA A 140 2.52 -0.36 -1.95
C ALA A 140 3.66 -0.88 -2.86
N PHE A 141 3.51 -0.72 -4.17
CA PHE A 141 4.49 -1.10 -5.19
C PHE A 141 5.27 0.12 -5.71
N HIS A 142 6.29 -0.15 -6.52
CA HIS A 142 7.17 0.82 -7.17
C HIS A 142 6.84 0.99 -8.65
N PRO A 143 5.88 1.87 -9.02
CA PRO A 143 5.54 2.10 -10.42
C PRO A 143 6.69 2.71 -11.22
N GLU A 144 7.58 3.46 -10.55
CA GLU A 144 8.78 4.05 -11.15
C GLU A 144 9.80 3.02 -11.65
N LEU A 145 9.68 1.76 -11.25
CA LEU A 145 10.51 0.65 -11.70
C LEU A 145 9.90 -0.12 -12.88
N THR A 146 8.88 0.47 -13.52
CA THR A 146 8.18 -0.09 -14.68
C THR A 146 8.22 0.89 -15.86
N ALA A 147 7.93 0.40 -17.06
CA ALA A 147 7.78 1.25 -18.24
C ALA A 147 6.34 1.81 -18.39
N ASP A 148 5.43 1.43 -17.50
CA ASP A 148 4.02 1.83 -17.55
C ASP A 148 3.82 3.10 -16.72
N THR A 149 3.51 4.21 -17.40
CA THR A 149 3.45 5.56 -16.83
C THR A 149 2.02 6.03 -16.55
N ARG A 150 1.06 5.10 -16.43
CA ARG A 150 -0.35 5.46 -16.20
C ARG A 150 -0.66 5.87 -14.76
N TRP A 151 0.23 5.54 -13.82
CA TRP A 151 0.12 5.93 -12.40
C TRP A 151 0.75 7.30 -12.11
#